data_AF-A0AAV5HTW2-F1
#
_entry.id   AF-A0AAV5HTW2-F1
#
_cell.length_a   1.000
_cell.length_b   1.000
_cell.length_c   1.000
_cell.angle_alpha   90.00
_cell.angle_beta   90.00
_cell.angle_gamma   90.00
#
_symmetry.space_group_name_H-M   'P 1'
#
loop_
_entity.id
_entity.type
_entity.pdbx_description
1 polymer ?
#
loop_
_entity_poly.entity_id
_entity_poly.type
_entity_poly.pdbx_seq_one_letter_code
_entity_poly.pdbx_strand_id
1 'polypeptide(L)'
;MTVEERIGAADRRRMDGDAPFKEAMQQYEMAIAYMGDDFMFQLFGKYWDMALVVKNPCHLNMAASLIKLKCYEEAIGHCTTVLAEDENNVKALFRRGKTRAELGRADAAREDFQKARKHAPEDKAIARVLRALAEHDSAAYHKQKKLYKRTICPKT
;
A
#
# COMPACT_ATOMS: atom_id res chain seq x y z
N MET A 1 -4.22 -25.49 21.37
CA MET A 1 -3.71 -25.20 20.01
C MET A 1 -2.39 -24.50 20.17
N THR A 2 -1.34 -25.03 19.56
CA THR A 2 0.02 -24.48 19.65
C THR A 2 0.17 -23.24 18.77
N VAL A 3 1.19 -22.43 19.04
CA VAL A 3 1.50 -21.22 18.25
C VAL A 3 1.75 -21.58 16.77
N GLU A 4 2.44 -22.68 16.52
CA GLU A 4 2.77 -23.15 15.16
C GLU A 4 1.53 -23.63 14.40
N GLU A 5 0.64 -24.37 15.05
CA GLU A 5 -0.65 -24.77 14.47
C GLU A 5 -1.51 -23.55 14.14
N ARG A 6 -1.47 -22.52 14.99
CA ARG A 6 -2.23 -21.29 14.81
C ARG A 6 -1.71 -20.48 13.61
N ILE A 7 -0.39 -20.30 13.51
CA ILE A 7 0.26 -19.63 12.37
C ILE A 7 0.04 -20.43 11.07
N GLY A 8 0.20 -21.76 11.11
CA GLY A 8 -0.06 -22.62 9.96
C GLY A 8 -1.52 -22.58 9.49
N ALA A 9 -2.49 -22.46 10.41
CA ALA A 9 -3.89 -22.29 10.04
C ALA A 9 -4.18 -20.91 9.39
N ALA A 10 -3.48 -19.86 9.80
CA ALA A 10 -3.56 -18.56 9.13
C ALA A 10 -2.92 -18.60 7.73
N ASP A 11 -1.79 -19.30 7.59
CA ASP A 11 -1.09 -19.41 6.30
C ASP A 11 -1.89 -20.22 5.26
N ARG A 12 -2.58 -21.29 5.68
CA ARG A 12 -3.51 -22.01 4.80
C ARG A 12 -4.60 -21.11 4.24
N ARG A 13 -5.25 -20.31 5.10
CA ARG A 13 -6.28 -19.34 4.67
C ARG A 13 -5.74 -18.28 3.73
N ARG A 14 -4.47 -17.86 3.91
CA ARG A 14 -3.79 -16.97 2.96
C ARG A 14 -3.61 -17.63 1.59
N MET A 15 -3.23 -18.91 1.54
CA MET A 15 -3.03 -19.66 0.30
C MET A 15 -4.34 -19.96 -0.43
N ASP A 16 -5.43 -20.19 0.29
CA ASP A 16 -6.77 -20.38 -0.29
C ASP A 16 -7.32 -19.09 -0.96
N GLY A 17 -6.59 -17.97 -0.83
CA GLY A 17 -6.89 -16.67 -1.42
C GLY A 17 -6.71 -16.53 -2.94
N ASP A 18 -6.46 -17.62 -3.68
CA ASP A 18 -6.53 -17.67 -5.15
C ASP A 18 -7.99 -17.73 -5.69
N ALA A 19 -8.97 -17.76 -4.77
CA ALA A 19 -10.41 -17.65 -5.02
C ALA A 19 -10.83 -16.24 -5.56
N PRO A 20 -12.06 -16.07 -6.08
CA PRO A 20 -12.54 -14.75 -6.52
C PRO A 20 -12.39 -13.69 -5.41
N PHE A 21 -12.00 -12.47 -5.81
CA PHE A 21 -11.48 -11.41 -4.93
C PHE A 21 -12.25 -11.18 -3.61
N LYS A 22 -13.58 -11.37 -3.60
CA LYS A 22 -14.41 -11.17 -2.40
C LYS A 22 -14.27 -12.29 -1.37
N GLU A 23 -14.16 -13.54 -1.82
CA GLU A 23 -13.97 -14.70 -0.94
C GLU A 23 -12.55 -14.69 -0.38
N ALA A 24 -11.56 -14.33 -1.21
CA ALA A 24 -10.18 -14.15 -0.78
C ALA A 24 -10.06 -13.07 0.32
N MET A 25 -10.81 -11.97 0.23
CA MET A 25 -10.83 -10.94 1.27
C MET A 25 -11.30 -11.48 2.61
N GLN A 26 -12.40 -12.25 2.66
CA GLN A 26 -12.85 -12.85 3.91
C GLN A 26 -11.79 -13.77 4.53
N GLN A 27 -11.09 -14.56 3.71
CA GLN A 27 -10.03 -15.43 4.22
C GLN A 27 -8.83 -14.63 4.77
N TYR A 28 -8.44 -13.53 4.11
CA TYR A 28 -7.40 -12.63 4.62
C TYR A 28 -7.81 -11.95 5.92
N GLU A 29 -9.06 -11.48 6.03
CA GLU A 29 -9.60 -10.86 7.24
C GLU A 29 -9.62 -11.86 8.40
N MET A 30 -10.11 -13.08 8.16
CA MET A 30 -10.07 -14.15 9.15
C MET A 30 -8.64 -14.47 9.58
N ALA A 31 -7.68 -14.55 8.66
CA ALA A 31 -6.28 -14.78 8.99
C ALA A 31 -5.70 -13.65 9.86
N ILE A 32 -6.00 -12.40 9.55
CA ILE A 32 -5.57 -11.23 10.32
C ILE A 32 -6.20 -11.23 11.71
N ALA A 33 -7.52 -11.45 11.82
CA ALA A 33 -8.23 -11.52 13.10
C ALA A 33 -7.71 -12.68 13.97
N TYR A 34 -7.37 -13.79 13.34
CA TYR A 34 -6.78 -14.94 14.01
C TYR A 34 -5.37 -14.65 14.55
N MET A 35 -4.66 -13.72 13.93
CA MET A 35 -3.39 -13.13 14.36
C MET A 35 -3.57 -11.70 14.93
N GLY A 36 -4.67 -11.50 15.67
CA GLY A 36 -5.00 -10.23 16.30
C GLY A 36 -3.94 -9.77 17.31
N ASP A 37 -4.03 -8.52 17.73
CA ASP A 37 -2.97 -7.85 18.49
C ASP A 37 -2.68 -8.55 19.83
N ASP A 38 -3.71 -9.03 20.54
CA ASP A 38 -3.55 -9.81 21.78
C ASP A 38 -2.70 -11.08 21.58
N PHE A 39 -2.85 -11.75 20.44
CA PHE A 39 -2.03 -12.92 20.13
C PHE A 39 -0.61 -12.50 19.75
N MET A 40 -0.46 -11.42 18.98
CA MET A 40 0.86 -10.90 18.60
C MET A 40 1.66 -10.46 19.83
N PHE A 41 1.05 -9.78 20.80
CA PHE A 41 1.71 -9.34 22.04
C PHE A 41 2.29 -10.48 22.88
N GLN A 42 1.79 -11.71 22.71
CA GLN A 42 2.29 -12.88 23.40
C GLN A 42 3.50 -13.52 22.70
N LEU A 43 3.79 -13.12 21.45
CA LEU A 43 4.85 -13.69 20.64
C LEU A 43 6.13 -12.86 20.75
N PHE A 44 7.26 -13.56 20.87
CA PHE A 44 8.59 -12.94 20.88
C PHE A 44 9.58 -13.75 20.03
N GLY A 45 10.59 -13.06 19.50
CA GLY A 45 11.66 -13.66 18.71
C GLY A 45 11.13 -14.40 17.48
N LYS A 46 11.59 -15.65 17.28
CA LYS A 46 11.29 -16.45 16.08
C LYS A 46 9.79 -16.56 15.77
N TYR A 47 8.93 -16.67 16.80
CA TYR A 47 7.50 -16.83 16.58
C TYR A 47 6.82 -15.54 16.11
N TRP A 48 7.34 -14.38 16.52
CA TRP A 48 6.90 -13.08 16.03
C TRP A 48 7.23 -12.94 14.54
N ASP A 49 8.46 -13.27 14.15
CA ASP A 49 8.89 -13.22 12.75
C ASP A 49 8.04 -14.15 11.87
N MET A 50 7.78 -15.37 12.35
CA MET A 50 6.90 -16.33 11.67
C MET A 50 5.48 -15.81 11.49
N ALA A 51 4.92 -15.13 12.50
CA ALA A 51 3.59 -14.53 12.40
C ALA A 51 3.57 -13.36 11.41
N LEU A 52 4.60 -12.50 11.41
CA LEU A 52 4.72 -11.38 10.46
C LEU A 52 4.85 -11.85 9.00
N VAL A 53 5.57 -12.95 8.76
CA VAL A 53 5.70 -13.55 7.42
C VAL A 53 4.35 -13.92 6.82
N VAL A 54 3.36 -14.26 7.65
CA VAL A 54 1.99 -14.54 7.21
C VAL A 54 1.13 -13.28 7.20
N LYS A 55 1.19 -12.47 8.26
CA LYS A 55 0.35 -11.27 8.47
C LYS A 55 0.61 -10.18 7.42
N ASN A 56 1.87 -9.90 7.08
CA ASN A 56 2.23 -8.84 6.14
C ASN A 56 1.69 -9.08 4.72
N PRO A 57 1.88 -10.27 4.10
CA PRO A 57 1.25 -10.59 2.82
C PRO A 57 -0.28 -10.54 2.84
N CYS A 58 -0.94 -10.95 3.93
CA CYS A 58 -2.40 -10.84 4.07
C CYS A 58 -2.86 -9.38 3.97
N HIS A 59 -2.23 -8.47 4.73
CA HIS A 59 -2.54 -7.04 4.64
C HIS A 59 -2.26 -6.45 3.25
N LEU A 60 -1.13 -6.84 2.63
CA LEU A 60 -0.82 -6.40 1.28
C LEU A 60 -1.90 -6.85 0.30
N ASN A 61 -2.27 -8.13 0.31
CA ASN A 61 -3.28 -8.69 -0.60
C ASN A 61 -4.66 -8.08 -0.36
N MET A 62 -5.03 -7.84 0.90
CA MET A 62 -6.22 -7.07 1.25
C MET A 62 -6.20 -5.67 0.61
N ALA A 63 -5.10 -4.93 0.77
CA ALA A 63 -4.96 -3.61 0.16
C ALA A 63 -5.07 -3.66 -1.37
N ALA A 64 -4.53 -4.69 -2.03
CA ALA A 64 -4.67 -4.84 -3.48
C ALA A 64 -6.11 -5.11 -3.92
N SER A 65 -6.86 -5.91 -3.17
CA SER A 65 -8.29 -6.14 -3.41
C SER A 65 -9.11 -4.87 -3.19
N LEU A 66 -8.86 -4.15 -2.11
CA LEU A 66 -9.54 -2.88 -1.80
C LEU A 66 -9.27 -1.78 -2.84
N ILE A 67 -8.04 -1.70 -3.36
CA ILE A 67 -7.71 -0.80 -4.49
C ILE A 67 -8.58 -1.09 -5.71
N LYS A 68 -8.82 -2.38 -6.02
CA LYS A 68 -9.70 -2.77 -7.13
C LYS A 68 -11.16 -2.42 -6.86
N LEU A 69 -11.59 -2.49 -5.60
CA LEU A 69 -12.93 -2.10 -5.16
C LEU A 69 -13.09 -0.58 -5.00
N LYS A 70 -12.03 0.20 -5.20
CA LYS A 70 -11.97 1.67 -5.00
C LYS A 70 -12.19 2.10 -3.54
N CYS A 71 -12.01 1.19 -2.59
CA CYS A 71 -11.99 1.48 -1.15
C CYS A 71 -10.59 1.98 -0.75
N TYR A 72 -10.28 3.23 -1.09
CA TYR A 72 -8.93 3.75 -1.01
C TYR A 72 -8.44 4.00 0.42
N GLU A 73 -9.27 4.53 1.32
CA GLU A 73 -8.84 4.82 2.70
C GLU A 73 -8.50 3.55 3.48
N GLU A 74 -9.32 2.51 3.37
CA GLU A 74 -9.06 1.20 3.99
C GLU A 74 -7.78 0.56 3.46
N ALA A 75 -7.54 0.66 2.14
CA ALA A 75 -6.31 0.17 1.53
C ALA A 75 -5.06 0.90 2.06
N ILE A 76 -5.16 2.21 2.32
CA ILE A 76 -4.08 2.98 2.96
C ILE A 76 -3.84 2.49 4.39
N GLY A 77 -4.90 2.20 5.14
CA GLY A 77 -4.81 1.63 6.48
C GLY A 77 -3.97 0.36 6.50
N HIS A 78 -4.34 -0.63 5.69
CA HIS A 78 -3.59 -1.89 5.62
C HIS A 78 -2.15 -1.73 5.14
N CYS A 79 -1.88 -0.85 4.16
CA CYS A 79 -0.49 -0.59 3.76
C CYS A 79 0.30 0.09 4.88
N THR A 80 -0.34 0.95 5.67
CA THR A 80 0.31 1.66 6.79
C THR A 80 0.63 0.70 7.92
N THR A 81 -0.24 -0.28 8.21
CA THR A 81 0.07 -1.36 9.16
C THR A 81 1.34 -2.12 8.77
N VAL A 82 1.47 -2.52 7.50
CA VAL A 82 2.68 -3.22 7.02
C VAL A 82 3.92 -2.32 7.12
N LEU A 83 3.78 -1.02 6.86
CA LEU A 83 4.88 -0.05 6.95
C LEU A 83 5.25 0.33 8.38
N ALA A 84 4.40 0.06 9.36
CA ALA A 84 4.75 0.23 10.77
C ALA A 84 5.72 -0.87 11.24
N GLU A 85 5.59 -2.07 10.66
CA GLU A 85 6.47 -3.22 10.95
C GLU A 85 7.73 -3.21 10.04
N ASP A 86 7.56 -2.89 8.76
CA ASP A 86 8.63 -2.82 7.75
C ASP A 86 8.47 -1.54 6.93
N GLU A 87 9.08 -0.46 7.42
CA GLU A 87 9.03 0.87 6.78
C GLU A 87 9.61 0.88 5.35
N ASN A 88 10.45 -0.10 5.02
CA ASN A 88 11.17 -0.20 3.76
C ASN A 88 10.47 -1.14 2.76
N ASN A 89 9.28 -1.64 3.11
CA ASN A 89 8.54 -2.56 2.26
C ASN A 89 8.11 -1.91 0.94
N VAL A 90 8.84 -2.22 -0.14
CA VAL A 90 8.62 -1.65 -1.47
C VAL A 90 7.19 -1.91 -1.97
N LYS A 91 6.62 -3.09 -1.71
CA LYS A 91 5.25 -3.44 -2.14
C LYS A 91 4.21 -2.60 -1.42
N ALA A 92 4.37 -2.39 -0.10
CA ALA A 92 3.47 -1.57 0.69
C ALA A 92 3.56 -0.08 0.28
N LEU A 93 4.78 0.46 0.13
CA LEU A 93 5.01 1.83 -0.34
C LEU A 93 4.39 2.06 -1.72
N PHE A 94 4.60 1.13 -2.66
CA PHE A 94 4.05 1.24 -4.01
C PHE A 94 2.51 1.20 -4.02
N ARG A 95 1.90 0.27 -3.27
CA ARG A 95 0.44 0.17 -3.17
C ARG A 95 -0.15 1.41 -2.50
N ARG A 96 0.42 1.88 -1.38
CA ARG A 96 -0.03 3.10 -0.68
C ARG A 96 0.10 4.34 -1.55
N GLY A 97 1.24 4.51 -2.22
CA GLY A 97 1.48 5.62 -3.13
C GLY A 97 0.46 5.63 -4.28
N LYS A 98 0.17 4.47 -4.87
CA LYS A 98 -0.86 4.35 -5.91
C LYS A 98 -2.23 4.76 -5.40
N THR A 99 -2.63 4.25 -4.24
CA THR A 99 -3.92 4.59 -3.62
C THR A 99 -4.05 6.08 -3.28
N ARG A 100 -2.97 6.69 -2.78
CA ARG A 100 -2.93 8.14 -2.50
C ARG A 100 -3.04 8.98 -3.77
N ALA A 101 -2.43 8.53 -4.87
CA ALA A 101 -2.55 9.20 -6.16
C ALA A 101 -3.99 9.16 -6.68
N GLU A 102 -4.70 8.02 -6.54
CA GLU A 102 -6.12 7.88 -6.90
C GLU A 102 -7.04 8.79 -6.05
N LEU A 103 -6.67 9.05 -4.79
CA LEU A 103 -7.37 10.02 -3.92
C LEU A 103 -7.02 11.49 -4.21
N GLY A 104 -6.15 11.76 -5.19
CA GLY A 104 -5.68 13.12 -5.49
C GLY A 104 -4.63 13.67 -4.53
N ARG A 105 -4.11 12.83 -3.61
CA ARG A 105 -3.02 13.20 -2.68
C ARG A 105 -1.66 13.00 -3.36
N ALA A 106 -1.39 13.78 -4.41
CA ALA A 106 -0.23 13.63 -5.28
C ALA A 106 1.11 13.79 -4.54
N ASP A 107 1.21 14.75 -3.61
CA ASP A 107 2.44 14.99 -2.83
C ASP A 107 2.80 13.78 -1.95
N ALA A 108 1.84 13.29 -1.18
CA ALA A 108 2.02 12.11 -0.33
C ALA A 108 2.30 10.83 -1.14
N ALA A 109 1.68 10.71 -2.33
CA ALA A 109 1.97 9.62 -3.25
C ALA A 109 3.42 9.68 -3.77
N ARG A 110 3.89 10.87 -4.12
CA ARG A 110 5.26 11.10 -4.59
C ARG A 110 6.28 10.72 -3.53
N GLU A 111 6.08 11.09 -2.27
CA GLU A 111 6.95 10.70 -1.16
C GLU A 111 7.07 9.18 -1.04
N ASP A 112 5.94 8.46 -1.09
CA ASP A 112 5.91 7.00 -1.03
C ASP A 112 6.67 6.37 -2.21
N PHE A 113 6.47 6.87 -3.43
CA PHE A 113 7.18 6.37 -4.60
C PHE A 113 8.67 6.70 -4.60
N GLN A 114 9.07 7.85 -4.04
CA GLN A 114 10.47 8.21 -3.86
C GLN A 114 11.15 7.29 -2.85
N LYS A 115 10.49 6.99 -1.72
CA LYS A 115 10.99 5.99 -0.77
C LYS A 115 11.10 4.63 -1.45
N ALA A 116 10.06 4.19 -2.16
CA ALA A 116 10.08 2.91 -2.86
C ALA A 116 11.22 2.82 -3.89
N ARG A 117 11.51 3.90 -4.62
CA ARG A 117 12.65 3.99 -5.56
C ARG A 117 14.00 3.81 -4.85
N LYS A 118 14.19 4.34 -3.65
CA LYS A 118 15.46 4.22 -2.91
C LYS A 118 15.79 2.76 -2.60
N HIS A 119 14.77 1.96 -2.30
CA HIS A 119 14.93 0.54 -1.96
C HIS A 119 14.84 -0.39 -3.18
N ALA A 120 14.17 0.01 -4.25
CA ALA A 120 14.09 -0.72 -5.51
C ALA A 120 14.38 0.21 -6.71
N PRO A 121 15.66 0.60 -6.93
CA PRO A 121 16.02 1.53 -8.00
C PRO A 121 15.76 0.96 -9.39
N GLU A 122 15.88 -0.36 -9.57
CA GLU A 122 15.70 -1.06 -10.84
C GLU A 122 14.24 -1.23 -11.27
N ASP A 123 13.28 -0.96 -10.37
CA ASP A 123 11.87 -1.16 -10.68
C ASP A 123 11.34 -0.09 -11.65
N LYS A 124 11.19 -0.53 -12.91
CA LYS A 124 10.66 0.26 -14.03
C LYS A 124 9.20 0.69 -13.81
N ALA A 125 8.40 -0.01 -13.00
CA ALA A 125 7.04 0.40 -12.68
C ALA A 125 7.05 1.68 -11.84
N ILE A 126 7.87 1.71 -10.78
CA ILE A 126 8.05 2.91 -9.96
C ILE A 126 8.57 4.05 -10.85
N ALA A 127 9.46 3.77 -11.80
CA ALA A 127 10.07 4.77 -12.70
C ALA A 127 9.03 5.50 -13.54
N ARG A 128 8.13 4.71 -14.13
CA ARG A 128 7.02 5.22 -14.93
C ARG A 128 6.07 6.07 -14.10
N VAL A 129 5.73 5.64 -12.88
CA VAL A 129 4.78 6.39 -12.04
C VAL A 129 5.36 7.74 -11.60
N LEU A 130 6.62 7.80 -11.15
CA LEU A 130 7.24 9.08 -10.78
C LEU A 130 7.34 10.05 -11.98
N ARG A 131 7.64 9.53 -13.18
CA ARG A 131 7.67 10.34 -14.40
C ARG A 131 6.29 10.89 -14.74
N ALA A 132 5.25 10.05 -14.69
CA ALA A 132 3.88 10.47 -14.94
C ALA A 132 3.41 11.55 -13.96
N LEU A 133 3.74 11.42 -12.66
CA LEU A 133 3.45 12.45 -11.66
C LEU A 133 4.18 13.77 -11.97
N ALA A 134 5.45 13.71 -12.36
CA ALA A 134 6.22 14.91 -12.72
C ALA A 134 5.67 15.62 -13.97
N GLU A 135 5.25 14.86 -14.98
CA GLU A 135 4.61 15.40 -16.19
C GLU A 135 3.28 16.08 -15.86
N HIS A 136 2.46 15.45 -15.02
CA HIS A 136 1.18 16.01 -14.57
C HIS A 136 1.37 17.34 -13.81
N ASP A 137 2.34 17.40 -12.90
CA ASP A 137 2.62 18.60 -12.11
C ASP A 137 3.22 19.73 -12.95
N SER A 138 4.10 19.40 -13.89
CA SER A 138 4.61 20.37 -14.86
C SER A 138 3.49 20.94 -15.71
N ALA A 139 2.57 20.11 -16.21
CA ALA A 139 1.43 20.56 -16.99
C ALA A 139 0.49 21.46 -16.17
N ALA A 140 0.25 21.13 -14.89
CA ALA A 140 -0.54 21.96 -13.98
C ALA A 140 0.13 23.32 -13.74
N TYR A 141 1.44 23.35 -13.50
CA TYR A 141 2.22 24.57 -13.34
C TYR A 141 2.19 25.46 -14.59
N HIS A 142 2.38 24.88 -15.78
CA HIS A 142 2.32 25.62 -17.05
C HIS A 142 0.94 26.23 -17.31
N LYS A 143 -0.15 25.50 -16.99
CA LYS A 143 -1.51 26.03 -17.06
C LYS A 143 -1.72 27.21 -16.11
N GLN A 144 -1.30 27.09 -14.85
CA GLN A 144 -1.39 28.16 -13.87
C GLN A 144 -0.61 29.40 -14.30
N LYS A 145 0.63 29.24 -14.78
CA LYS A 145 1.46 30.36 -15.27
C LYS A 145 0.83 31.08 -16.46
N LYS A 146 0.22 30.34 -17.39
CA LYS A 146 -0.49 30.91 -18.55
C LYS A 146 -1.75 31.68 -18.12
N LEU A 147 -2.47 31.18 -17.11
CA LEU A 147 -3.62 31.86 -16.53
C LEU A 147 -3.20 33.16 -15.84
N TYR A 148 -2.22 33.09 -14.94
CA TYR A 148 -1.68 34.24 -14.21
C TYR A 148 -1.23 35.38 -15.16
N LYS A 149 -0.53 35.03 -16.25
CA LYS A 149 -0.11 35.99 -17.27
C LYS A 149 -1.29 36.69 -17.97
N ARG A 150 -2.44 36.01 -18.14
CA ARG A 150 -3.65 36.59 -18.75
C ARG A 150 -4.41 37.49 -17.78
N THR A 151 -4.42 37.18 -16.49
CA THR A 151 -5.18 37.95 -15.50
C THR A 151 -4.50 39.25 -15.09
N ILE A 152 -3.17 39.31 -15.15
CA ILE A 152 -2.38 40.44 -14.61
C ILE A 152 -1.86 41.40 -15.68
N CYS A 153 -1.72 40.95 -16.93
CA CYS A 153 -1.52 41.86 -18.07
C CYS A 153 -2.82 41.94 -18.90
N PRO A 154 -3.80 42.75 -18.49
CA PRO A 154 -4.91 43.08 -19.38
C PRO A 154 -4.32 43.77 -20.62
N LYS A 155 -4.66 43.25 -21.80
CA LYS A 155 -4.28 43.87 -23.07
C LYS A 155 -4.97 45.24 -23.13
N THR A 156 -4.18 46.31 -23.09
CA THR A 156 -4.57 47.67 -23.49
C THR A 156 -4.96 47.69 -24.96
#